data_AF-A0A835FCY1-F1
#
_entry.id   AF-A0A835FCY1-F1
#
_cell.length_a   1.000
_cell.length_b   1.000
_cell.length_c   1.000
_cell.angle_alpha   90.00
_cell.angle_beta   90.00
_cell.angle_gamma   90.00
#
_symmetry.space_group_name_H-M   'P 1'
#
loop_
_entity.id
_entity.type
_entity.pdbx_description
1 polymer ?
#
loop_
_entity_poly.entity_id
_entity_poly.type
_entity_poly.pdbx_seq_one_letter_code
_entity_poly.pdbx_strand_id
1 'polypeptide(L)'
;MTGERSLLISMVQVNNQVVRLENGRVLPVRAIGSVSTEDVVLSNVWYVPGLHMNSVSVDQLTADHDLFVKMEGAVCLVTKNSDGSEVGRAHLRADYKYEVDSLIVQQN
;
A
#
# COMPACT_ATOMS: atom_id res chain seq x y z
N MET A 1 -4.54 -1.07 0.56
CA MET A 1 -5.77 -1.34 1.34
C MET A 1 -5.69 -0.72 2.72
N THR A 2 -6.82 -0.27 3.26
CA THR A 2 -6.92 0.39 4.56
C THR A 2 -8.21 0.00 5.29
N GLY A 3 -8.16 -0.04 6.63
CA GLY A 3 -9.34 -0.14 7.49
C GLY A 3 -9.97 1.22 7.82
N GLU A 4 -9.31 2.32 7.43
CA GLU A 4 -9.70 3.68 7.79
C GLU A 4 -10.41 4.37 6.62
N ARG A 5 -11.72 4.57 6.76
CA ARG A 5 -12.57 5.15 5.71
C ARG A 5 -12.18 6.59 5.38
N SER A 6 -11.76 7.38 6.38
CA SER A 6 -11.46 8.81 6.24
C SER A 6 -10.27 9.08 5.32
N LEU A 7 -9.39 8.10 5.09
CA LEU A 7 -8.26 8.24 4.17
C LEU A 7 -8.68 8.20 2.69
N LEU A 8 -9.90 7.74 2.39
CA LEU A 8 -10.32 7.45 1.03
C LEU A 8 -11.21 8.55 0.45
N ILE A 9 -10.88 8.89 -0.80
CA ILE A 9 -11.69 9.77 -1.67
C ILE A 9 -12.20 8.98 -2.88
N SER A 10 -13.20 9.55 -3.57
CA SER A 10 -13.74 9.00 -4.83
C SER A 10 -14.18 7.53 -4.74
N MET A 11 -14.79 7.15 -3.61
CA MET A 11 -15.12 5.76 -3.31
C MET A 11 -16.27 5.21 -4.16
N VAL A 12 -16.09 3.99 -4.66
CA VAL A 12 -17.13 3.15 -5.29
C VAL A 12 -17.36 1.93 -4.40
N GLN A 13 -18.61 1.66 -4.03
CA GLN A 13 -18.96 0.51 -3.19
C GLN A 13 -18.79 -0.82 -3.95
N VAL A 14 -18.30 -1.85 -3.26
CA VAL A 14 -18.12 -3.21 -3.81
C VAL A 14 -18.61 -4.25 -2.80
N ASN A 15 -19.19 -5.35 -3.30
CA ASN A 15 -19.91 -6.33 -2.46
C ASN A 15 -19.48 -7.79 -2.70
N ASN A 16 -18.59 -8.05 -3.65
CA ASN A 16 -18.24 -9.40 -4.14
C ASN A 16 -16.76 -9.75 -3.94
N GLN A 17 -16.04 -8.99 -3.11
CA GLN A 17 -14.60 -9.12 -2.89
C GLN A 17 -14.30 -9.30 -1.40
N VAL A 18 -13.29 -10.12 -1.11
CA VAL A 18 -12.82 -10.40 0.25
C VAL A 18 -11.30 -10.46 0.30
N VAL A 19 -10.72 -10.11 1.44
CA VAL A 19 -9.32 -10.33 1.76
C VAL A 19 -9.22 -11.47 2.77
N ARG A 20 -8.36 -12.45 2.50
CA ARG A 20 -8.01 -13.50 3.45
C ARG A 20 -6.73 -13.09 4.19
N LEU A 21 -6.82 -12.97 5.50
CA LEU A 21 -5.68 -12.69 6.35
C LEU A 21 -4.92 -13.97 6.69
N GLU A 22 -3.66 -13.81 7.07
CA GLU A 22 -2.77 -14.91 7.47
C GLU A 22 -3.34 -15.77 8.61
N ASN A 23 -4.05 -15.14 9.56
CA ASN A 23 -4.72 -15.83 10.67
C ASN A 23 -6.04 -16.54 10.27
N GLY A 24 -6.33 -16.66 8.97
CA GLY A 24 -7.52 -17.32 8.45
C GLY A 24 -8.79 -16.48 8.47
N ARG A 25 -8.78 -15.28 9.07
CA ARG A 25 -9.93 -14.36 9.02
C ARG A 25 -10.18 -13.92 7.58
N VAL A 26 -11.46 -13.80 7.23
CA VAL A 26 -11.91 -13.27 5.94
C VAL A 26 -12.61 -11.94 6.19
N LEU A 27 -12.09 -10.88 5.59
CA LEU A 27 -12.66 -9.54 5.71
C LEU A 27 -13.27 -9.09 4.37
N PRO A 28 -14.48 -8.51 4.37
CA PRO A 28 -15.08 -8.00 3.14
C PRO A 28 -14.39 -6.71 2.69
N VAL A 29 -14.14 -6.60 1.39
CA VAL A 29 -13.86 -5.30 0.77
C VAL A 29 -15.20 -4.59 0.59
N ARG A 30 -15.32 -3.36 1.09
CA ARG A 30 -16.59 -2.59 1.06
C ARG A 30 -16.59 -1.49 0.02
N ALA A 31 -15.43 -0.95 -0.31
CA ALA A 31 -15.28 0.06 -1.33
C ALA A 31 -13.88 0.02 -1.93
N ILE A 32 -13.75 0.61 -3.11
CA ILE A 32 -12.47 0.94 -3.75
C ILE A 32 -12.45 2.45 -3.94
N GLY A 33 -11.35 3.10 -3.61
CA GLY A 33 -11.17 4.54 -3.81
C GLY A 33 -9.72 4.88 -4.06
N SER A 34 -9.36 6.12 -3.76
CA SER A 34 -7.99 6.61 -3.86
C SER A 34 -7.53 7.22 -2.53
N VAL A 35 -6.23 7.20 -2.30
CA VAL A 35 -5.55 7.97 -1.24
C VAL A 35 -4.76 9.07 -1.94
N SER A 36 -4.89 10.30 -1.46
CA SER A 36 -4.13 11.45 -1.95
C SER A 36 -3.68 12.27 -0.76
N THR A 37 -2.41 12.15 -0.42
CA THR A 37 -1.73 12.99 0.56
C THR A 37 -0.65 13.81 -0.15
N GLU A 38 0.08 14.65 0.60
CA GLU A 38 1.22 15.39 0.07
C GLU A 38 2.32 14.45 -0.46
N ASP A 39 2.57 13.36 0.26
CA ASP A 39 3.64 12.41 -0.07
C ASP A 39 3.17 11.27 -0.97
N VAL A 40 1.91 10.83 -0.86
CA VAL A 40 1.45 9.57 -1.46
C VAL A 40 0.14 9.74 -2.21
N VAL A 41 0.18 9.40 -3.50
CA VAL A 41 -1.00 9.29 -4.36
C VAL A 41 -1.14 7.84 -4.82
N LEU A 42 -2.18 7.16 -4.34
CA LEU A 42 -2.49 5.77 -4.69
C LEU A 42 -3.91 5.66 -5.19
N SER A 43 -4.07 5.07 -6.38
CA SER A 43 -5.36 4.68 -6.93
C SER A 43 -5.72 3.24 -6.50
N ASN A 44 -6.97 2.82 -6.72
CA ASN A 44 -7.43 1.45 -6.51
C ASN A 44 -7.22 0.92 -5.07
N VAL A 45 -7.33 1.78 -4.05
CA VAL A 45 -7.14 1.42 -2.65
C VAL A 45 -8.42 0.80 -2.10
N TRP A 46 -8.30 -0.44 -1.62
CA TRP A 46 -9.42 -1.17 -1.03
C TRP A 46 -9.72 -0.71 0.40
N TYR A 47 -10.99 -0.43 0.67
CA TYR A 47 -11.53 -0.24 2.01
C TYR A 47 -11.95 -1.58 2.61
N VAL A 48 -11.28 -2.00 3.68
CA VAL A 48 -11.47 -3.30 4.34
C VAL A 48 -11.69 -3.06 5.84
N PRO A 49 -12.94 -2.88 6.29
CA PRO A 49 -13.22 -2.66 7.71
C PRO A 49 -12.66 -3.78 8.60
N GLY A 50 -12.04 -3.41 9.71
CA GLY A 50 -11.43 -4.35 10.66
C GLY A 50 -10.01 -4.79 10.30
N LEU A 51 -9.40 -4.19 9.28
CA LEU A 51 -7.96 -4.27 9.03
C LEU A 51 -7.21 -3.39 10.05
N HIS A 52 -6.20 -3.96 10.72
CA HIS A 52 -5.48 -3.30 11.82
C HIS A 52 -4.29 -2.45 11.37
N MET A 53 -3.81 -2.64 10.14
CA MET A 53 -2.70 -1.90 9.55
C MET A 53 -3.02 -1.62 8.09
N ASN A 54 -2.57 -0.47 7.58
CA ASN A 54 -2.61 -0.21 6.15
C ASN A 54 -1.61 -1.11 5.43
N SER A 55 -1.91 -1.50 4.21
CA SER A 55 -1.00 -2.30 3.39
C SER A 55 -0.99 -1.78 1.97
N VAL A 56 0.20 -1.61 1.41
CA VAL A 56 0.41 -1.19 0.03
C VAL A 56 0.84 -2.40 -0.78
N SER A 57 0.19 -2.61 -1.94
CA SER A 57 0.64 -3.66 -2.87
C SER A 57 1.88 -3.18 -3.60
N VAL A 58 2.89 -4.04 -3.77
CA VAL A 58 4.07 -3.72 -4.60
C VAL A 58 3.62 -3.32 -6.01
N ASP A 59 2.67 -4.03 -6.58
CA ASP A 59 2.14 -3.75 -7.91
C ASP A 59 1.48 -2.35 -8.00
N GLN A 60 0.83 -1.88 -6.93
CA GLN A 60 0.30 -0.50 -6.89
C GLN A 60 1.40 0.55 -6.93
N LEU A 61 2.62 0.21 -6.49
CA LEU A 61 3.77 1.10 -6.55
C LEU A 61 4.51 0.98 -7.88
N THR A 62 4.51 -0.19 -8.53
CA THR A 62 5.40 -0.45 -9.68
C THR A 62 4.71 -0.49 -11.03
N ALA A 63 3.39 -0.72 -11.10
CA ALA A 63 2.69 -0.93 -12.38
C ALA A 63 2.66 0.31 -13.28
N ASP A 64 2.42 1.49 -12.69
CA ASP A 64 2.24 2.75 -13.41
C ASP A 64 3.29 3.82 -13.04
N HIS A 65 4.33 3.44 -12.30
CA HIS A 65 5.34 4.38 -11.83
C HIS A 65 6.76 3.97 -12.22
N ASP A 66 7.63 4.97 -12.34
CA ASP A 66 9.09 4.81 -12.47
C ASP A 66 9.72 4.27 -11.19
N LEU A 67 9.12 3.26 -10.53
CA LEU A 67 9.52 2.78 -9.21
C LEU A 67 9.88 1.29 -9.24
N PHE A 68 10.79 0.93 -8.34
CA PHE A 68 11.28 -0.42 -8.15
C PHE A 68 11.45 -0.70 -6.66
N VAL A 69 11.02 -1.89 -6.25
CA VAL A 69 11.09 -2.34 -4.86
C VAL A 69 12.20 -3.38 -4.70
N LYS A 70 13.16 -3.11 -3.82
CA LYS A 70 14.28 -3.99 -3.47
C LYS A 70 14.09 -4.54 -2.06
N MET A 71 14.26 -5.84 -1.89
CA MET A 71 14.32 -6.47 -0.57
C MET A 71 15.75 -6.93 -0.32
N GLU A 72 16.43 -6.30 0.64
CA GLU A 72 17.82 -6.54 0.99
C GLU A 72 17.91 -6.89 2.48
N GLY A 73 17.72 -8.17 2.80
CA GLY A 73 17.75 -8.66 4.17
C GLY A 73 16.70 -7.99 5.05
N ALA A 74 17.12 -7.20 6.04
CA ALA A 74 16.22 -6.53 6.97
C ALA A 74 15.65 -5.20 6.45
N VAL A 75 15.97 -4.81 5.20
CA VAL A 75 15.53 -3.55 4.61
C VAL A 75 14.76 -3.81 3.32
N CYS A 76 13.70 -3.02 3.11
CA CYS A 76 13.02 -2.91 1.83
C CYS A 76 13.13 -1.45 1.37
N LEU A 77 13.60 -1.24 0.13
CA LEU A 77 13.79 0.08 -0.46
C LEU A 77 12.86 0.25 -1.64
N VAL A 78 12.31 1.44 -1.78
CA VAL A 78 11.58 1.87 -2.98
C VAL A 78 12.43 2.93 -3.66
N THR A 79 12.88 2.66 -4.88
CA THR A 79 13.76 3.55 -5.66
C THR A 79 13.17 3.89 -7.00
N LYS A 80 13.54 5.03 -7.58
CA LYS A 80 13.21 5.34 -8.97
C LYS A 80 14.03 4.50 -9.94
N ASN A 81 13.43 4.03 -11.04
CA ASN A 81 14.17 3.32 -12.09
C ASN A 81 15.04 4.28 -12.92
N SER A 82 14.60 5.52 -13.11
CA SER A 82 15.30 6.51 -13.95
C SER A 82 16.66 6.95 -13.41
N ASP A 83 16.76 7.24 -12.11
CA ASP A 83 17.96 7.82 -11.49
C ASP A 83 18.45 7.05 -10.26
N GLY A 84 17.73 6.01 -9.82
CA GLY A 84 18.07 5.22 -8.64
C GLY A 84 17.83 5.92 -7.31
N SER A 85 17.22 7.11 -7.29
CA SER A 85 16.92 7.84 -6.05
C SER A 85 15.97 7.06 -5.15
N GLU A 86 16.22 7.10 -3.85
CA GLU A 86 15.34 6.51 -2.85
C GLU A 86 14.12 7.42 -2.62
N VAL A 87 12.94 6.81 -2.68
CA VAL A 87 11.66 7.49 -2.40
C VAL A 87 10.90 6.83 -1.27
N GLY A 88 11.37 5.68 -0.80
CA GLY A 88 10.76 5.03 0.35
C GLY A 88 11.66 3.96 0.95
N ARG A 89 11.38 3.66 2.20
CA ARG A 89 12.12 2.70 3.01
C ARG A 89 11.18 1.99 3.96
N ALA A 90 11.48 0.73 4.22
CA ALA A 90 10.81 -0.07 5.21
C ALA A 90 11.83 -0.98 5.92
N HIS A 91 11.55 -1.29 7.18
CA HIS A 91 12.35 -2.20 7.97
C HIS A 91 11.59 -3.51 8.23
N LEU A 92 12.34 -4.61 8.35
CA LEU A 92 11.79 -5.91 8.70
C LEU A 92 11.45 -5.96 10.19
N ARG A 93 10.20 -6.31 10.49
CA ARG A 93 9.73 -6.56 11.85
C ARG A 93 9.95 -8.01 12.27
N ALA A 94 9.76 -8.25 13.57
CA ALA A 94 9.83 -9.60 14.15
C ALA A 94 8.76 -10.57 13.60
N ASP A 95 7.66 -10.06 13.03
CA ASP A 95 6.60 -10.85 12.38
C ASP A 95 6.83 -11.05 10.86
N TYR A 96 8.07 -10.86 10.41
CA TYR A 96 8.53 -11.08 9.03
C TYR A 96 7.82 -10.21 7.98
N LYS A 97 7.29 -9.06 8.40
CA LYS A 97 6.67 -8.05 7.54
C LYS A 97 7.53 -6.81 7.49
N TYR A 98 7.57 -6.16 6.32
CA TYR A 98 8.18 -4.84 6.20
C TYR A 98 7.18 -3.77 6.63
N GLU A 99 7.56 -2.96 7.61
CA GLU A 99 6.82 -1.75 7.99
C GLU A 99 7.46 -0.54 7.35
N VAL A 100 6.64 0.24 6.66
CA VAL A 100 7.07 1.39 5.87
C VAL A 100 7.41 2.55 6.81
N ASP A 101 8.67 2.97 6.78
CA ASP A 101 9.19 4.11 7.54
C ASP A 101 8.87 5.43 6.84
N SER A 102 9.05 5.44 5.51
CA SER A 102 8.78 6.59 4.65
C SER A 102 8.41 6.12 3.26
N LEU A 103 7.53 6.87 2.59
CA LEU A 103 7.15 6.62 1.21
C LEU A 103 6.65 7.93 0.58
N ILE A 104 7.30 8.34 -0.51
CA ILE A 104 6.94 9.51 -1.30
C ILE A 104 6.70 9.04 -2.74
N VAL A 105 5.44 8.97 -3.13
CA VAL A 105 5.01 8.54 -4.47
C VAL A 105 3.94 9.50 -4.96
N GLN A 106 4.34 10.42 -5.82
CA GLN A 106 3.46 11.38 -6.47
C GLN A 106 3.11 10.91 -7.88
N GLN A 107 1.86 11.08 -8.30
CA GLN A 107 1.47 10.92 -9.70
C GLN A 107 1.85 12.21 -10.45
N ASN A 108 2.65 12.07 -11.51
CA ASN A 108 3.00 13.19 -12.40
C ASN A 108 1.79 13.62 -13.24
#